data_AF-A0A9Q0VM62-F1
#
_entry.id   AF-A0A9Q0VM62-F1
#
_cell.length_a   1.000
_cell.length_b   1.000
_cell.length_c   1.000
_cell.angle_alpha   90.00
_cell.angle_beta   90.00
_cell.angle_gamma   90.00
#
_symmetry.space_group_name_H-M   'P 1'
#
loop_
_entity.id
_entity.type
_entity.pdbx_description
1 polymer ?
#
loop_
_entity_poly.entity_id
_entity_poly.type
_entity_poly.pdbx_seq_one_letter_code
_entity_poly.pdbx_strand_id
1 'polypeptide(L)'
;MKLGLLIPALCRESKLWYVLSKTLAEDAAWKFAKEKGMDLVAINPAMVIGPLLQPTLNTSAAAILSLIKGAQTFPNTSFRMDKLKILRELYPDLQLPEKCADDKPYVPIYQVSKEKTRSLGIEFIPLEANIKETVESLKEKGFVSF
;
A
#
# COMPACT_ATOMS: atom_id res chain seq x y z
N MET A 1 25.25 4.81 16.89
CA MET A 1 23.98 4.12 17.17
C MET A 1 23.54 3.41 15.89
N LYS A 2 23.44 2.08 15.83
CA LYS A 2 23.04 1.35 14.61
C LYS A 2 21.52 1.44 14.44
N LEU A 3 21.06 2.03 13.34
CA LEU A 3 19.63 2.23 13.01
C LEU A 3 18.77 0.94 13.11
N GLY A 4 19.38 -0.23 12.93
CA GLY A 4 18.68 -1.53 12.87
C GLY A 4 18.00 -2.00 14.16
N LEU A 5 18.40 -1.52 15.35
CA LEU A 5 17.75 -1.90 16.61
C LEU A 5 16.56 -1.01 16.99
N LEU A 6 16.43 0.17 16.36
CA LEU A 6 15.42 1.15 16.72
C LEU A 6 14.03 0.78 16.16
N ILE A 7 13.97 0.19 14.96
CA ILE A 7 12.71 -0.11 14.27
C ILE A 7 11.88 -1.17 15.01
N PRO A 8 12.43 -2.33 15.42
CA PRO A 8 11.64 -3.31 16.16
C PRO A 8 11.13 -2.79 17.51
N ALA A 9 11.94 -1.98 18.21
CA ALA A 9 11.56 -1.37 19.48
C ALA A 9 10.39 -0.39 19.30
N LEU A 10 10.49 0.52 18.33
CA LEU A 10 9.43 1.47 17.98
C LEU A 10 8.13 0.76 17.59
N CYS A 11 8.21 -0.29 16.76
CA CYS A 11 7.03 -1.05 16.36
C CYS A 11 6.35 -1.73 17.54
N ARG A 12 7.12 -2.25 18.51
CA ARG A 12 6.57 -2.88 19.72
C ARG A 12 5.88 -1.86 20.63
N GLU A 13 6.54 -0.72 20.88
CA GLU A 13 5.99 0.37 21.69
C GLU A 13 4.69 0.92 21.08
N SER A 14 4.67 1.10 19.76
CA SER A 14 3.51 1.60 19.01
C SER A 14 2.49 0.52 18.62
N LYS A 15 2.67 -0.73 19.07
CA LYS A 15 1.81 -1.89 18.75
C LYS A 15 1.60 -2.13 17.24
N LEU A 16 2.59 -1.79 16.40
CA LEU A 16 2.59 -1.99 14.95
C LEU A 16 2.99 -3.43 14.61
N TRP A 17 2.19 -4.41 15.05
CA TRP A 17 2.54 -5.83 15.00
C TRP A 17 2.79 -6.38 13.59
N TYR A 18 2.04 -5.90 12.59
CA TYR A 18 2.28 -6.30 11.20
C TYR A 18 3.67 -5.86 10.73
N VAL A 19 4.02 -4.58 10.95
CA VAL A 19 5.34 -4.04 10.57
C VAL A 19 6.44 -4.78 11.33
N LEU A 20 6.27 -4.96 12.65
CA LEU A 20 7.21 -5.74 13.46
C LEU A 20 7.43 -7.14 12.90
N SER A 21 6.35 -7.85 12.56
CA SER A 21 6.43 -9.21 12.04
C SER A 21 7.20 -9.28 10.71
N LYS A 22 7.00 -8.32 9.81
CA LYS A 22 7.70 -8.26 8.52
C LYS A 22 9.17 -7.93 8.69
N THR A 23 9.51 -6.98 9.57
CA THR A 23 10.90 -6.65 9.88
C THR A 23 11.65 -7.86 10.45
N LEU A 24 11.07 -8.52 11.46
CA LEU A 24 11.71 -9.69 12.09
C LEU A 24 11.81 -10.89 11.15
N ALA A 25 10.82 -11.09 10.28
CA ALA A 25 10.86 -12.16 9.29
C ALA A 25 11.96 -11.95 8.24
N GLU A 26 12.14 -10.71 7.76
CA GLU A 26 13.19 -10.40 6.80
C GLU A 26 14.59 -10.53 7.43
N ASP A 27 14.79 -10.02 8.65
CA ASP A 27 16.05 -10.20 9.39
C ASP A 27 16.39 -11.68 9.60
N ALA A 28 15.39 -12.50 9.95
CA ALA A 28 15.56 -13.94 10.11
C ALA A 28 15.90 -14.64 8.79
N ALA A 29 15.24 -14.27 7.68
CA ALA A 29 15.50 -14.81 6.36
C ALA A 29 16.93 -14.52 5.89
N TRP A 30 17.42 -13.28 6.07
CA TRP A 30 18.79 -12.90 5.73
C TRP A 30 19.83 -13.63 6.56
N LYS A 31 19.60 -13.77 7.87
CA LYS A 31 20.49 -14.53 8.76
C LYS A 31 20.58 -15.99 8.31
N PHE A 32 19.44 -16.61 8.05
CA PHE A 32 19.37 -18.01 7.61
C PHE A 32 20.06 -18.20 6.25
N ALA A 33 19.78 -17.35 5.26
CA ALA A 33 20.38 -17.43 3.94
C ALA A 33 21.92 -17.33 4.02
N LYS A 34 22.44 -16.40 4.83
CA LYS A 34 23.88 -16.26 5.06
C LYS A 34 24.49 -17.51 5.70
N GLU A 35 23.84 -18.06 6.73
CA GLU A 35 24.30 -19.28 7.42
C GLU A 35 24.28 -20.52 6.53
N LYS A 36 23.36 -20.56 5.55
CA LYS A 36 23.21 -21.67 4.61
C LYS A 36 23.91 -21.45 3.27
N GLY A 37 24.60 -20.33 3.08
CA GLY A 37 25.25 -20.00 1.81
C GLY A 37 24.26 -19.87 0.65
N MET A 38 23.02 -19.44 0.92
CA MET A 38 22.00 -19.22 -0.11
C MET A 38 22.13 -17.82 -0.71
N ASP A 39 21.91 -17.72 -2.01
CA ASP A 39 21.69 -16.44 -2.68
C ASP A 39 20.23 -16.01 -2.49
N LEU A 40 20.03 -14.91 -1.76
CA LEU A 40 18.71 -14.37 -1.41
C LEU A 40 18.57 -12.95 -1.96
N VAL A 41 17.42 -12.68 -2.58
CA VAL A 41 16.98 -11.34 -2.97
C VAL A 41 15.62 -11.08 -2.35
N ALA A 42 15.40 -9.86 -1.88
CA ALA A 42 14.13 -9.41 -1.32
C ALA A 42 13.48 -8.34 -2.21
N ILE A 43 12.15 -8.39 -2.30
CA ILE A 43 11.31 -7.34 -2.89
C ILE A 43 10.40 -6.83 -1.78
N ASN A 44 10.44 -5.51 -1.53
CA ASN A 44 9.68 -4.85 -0.47
C ASN A 44 8.57 -3.97 -1.07
N PRO A 45 7.42 -4.54 -1.45
CA PRO A 45 6.30 -3.75 -1.95
C PRO A 45 5.62 -2.95 -0.83
N ALA A 46 4.93 -1.88 -1.22
CA ALA A 46 4.02 -1.14 -0.36
C ALA A 46 2.58 -1.67 -0.52
N MET A 47 1.58 -0.79 -0.64
CA MET A 47 0.24 -1.22 -1.06
C MET A 47 0.29 -1.73 -2.50
N VAL A 48 -0.29 -2.91 -2.74
CA VAL A 48 -0.35 -3.55 -4.06
C VAL A 48 -1.80 -3.52 -4.54
N ILE A 49 -2.04 -2.69 -5.54
CA ILE A 49 -3.33 -2.52 -6.22
C ILE A 49 -3.16 -2.90 -7.70
N GLY A 50 -4.26 -3.01 -8.43
CA GLY A 50 -4.32 -3.47 -9.82
C GLY A 50 -5.46 -4.46 -10.03
N PRO A 51 -5.52 -5.11 -11.20
CA PRO A 51 -6.57 -6.08 -11.52
C PRO A 51 -6.50 -7.29 -10.59
N LEU A 52 -7.66 -7.73 -10.12
CA LEU A 52 -7.78 -8.87 -9.23
C LEU A 52 -7.83 -10.16 -10.05
N LEU A 53 -6.93 -11.11 -9.78
CA LEU A 53 -7.00 -12.44 -10.39
C LEU A 53 -7.92 -13.35 -9.58
N GLN A 54 -7.80 -13.35 -8.26
CA GLN A 54 -8.67 -14.11 -7.35
C GLN A 54 -10.05 -13.43 -7.14
N PRO A 55 -11.09 -14.17 -6.70
CA PRO A 55 -12.42 -13.62 -6.41
C PRO A 55 -12.53 -12.97 -5.01
N THR A 56 -11.41 -12.74 -4.34
CA THR A 56 -11.36 -12.16 -2.98
C THR A 56 -10.46 -10.94 -2.93
N LEU A 57 -10.74 -10.04 -1.98
CA LEU A 57 -9.98 -8.81 -1.81
C LEU A 57 -8.74 -9.04 -0.95
N ASN A 58 -7.61 -8.46 -1.38
CA ASN A 58 -6.52 -8.18 -0.45
C ASN A 58 -6.81 -6.86 0.31
N THR A 59 -6.01 -6.55 1.33
CA THR A 59 -6.18 -5.33 2.14
C THR A 59 -6.09 -4.05 1.30
N SER A 60 -5.21 -4.01 0.30
CA SER A 60 -4.98 -2.81 -0.53
C SER A 60 -6.16 -2.51 -1.47
N ALA A 61 -6.71 -3.53 -2.15
CA ALA A 61 -7.91 -3.39 -2.98
C ALA A 61 -9.14 -3.08 -2.13
N ALA A 62 -9.27 -3.69 -0.94
CA ALA A 62 -10.33 -3.35 0.01
C ALA A 62 -10.27 -1.88 0.45
N ALA A 63 -9.07 -1.29 0.57
CA ALA A 63 -8.91 0.12 0.87
C ALA A 63 -9.40 1.03 -0.28
N ILE A 64 -9.23 0.63 -1.55
CA ILE A 64 -9.83 1.34 -2.70
C ILE A 64 -11.35 1.16 -2.69
N LEU A 65 -11.84 -0.07 -2.52
CA LEU A 65 -13.27 -0.37 -2.44
C LEU A 65 -13.96 0.46 -1.36
N SER A 66 -13.34 0.60 -0.19
CA SER A 66 -13.89 1.39 0.92
C SER A 66 -14.10 2.85 0.54
N LEU A 67 -13.23 3.45 -0.27
CA LEU A 67 -13.38 4.84 -0.69
C LEU A 67 -14.54 5.02 -1.67
N ILE A 68 -14.76 4.04 -2.54
CA ILE A 68 -15.76 4.12 -3.61
C ILE A 68 -17.14 3.58 -3.21
N LYS A 69 -17.24 2.86 -2.08
CA LYS A 69 -18.51 2.28 -1.58
C LYS A 69 -19.22 3.21 -0.57
N GLY A 70 -19.05 4.53 -0.72
CA GLY A 70 -19.75 5.53 0.09
C GLY A 70 -19.24 5.68 1.53
N ALA A 71 -17.92 5.54 1.77
CA ALA A 71 -17.37 5.89 3.06
C ALA A 71 -17.60 7.37 3.38
N GLN A 72 -17.92 7.67 4.64
CA GLN A 72 -18.09 9.05 5.12
C GLN A 72 -16.75 9.75 5.33
N THR A 73 -15.72 8.99 5.71
CA THR A 73 -14.38 9.50 5.99
C THR A 73 -13.30 8.69 5.26
N PHE A 74 -12.13 9.29 5.09
CA PHE A 74 -10.92 8.61 4.61
C PHE A 74 -9.83 8.59 5.69
N PRO A 75 -8.97 7.56 5.74
CA PRO A 75 -7.94 7.45 6.77
C PRO A 75 -6.81 8.48 6.56
N ASN A 76 -6.30 9.06 7.66
CA ASN A 76 -5.15 9.96 7.65
C ASN A 76 -3.85 9.18 7.39
N THR A 77 -3.52 8.97 6.12
CA THR A 77 -2.34 8.21 5.67
C THR A 77 -1.58 8.97 4.59
N SER A 78 -0.28 8.71 4.44
CA SER A 78 0.57 9.43 3.47
C SER A 78 0.05 9.37 2.03
N PHE A 79 -0.62 8.29 1.62
CA PHE A 79 -1.11 8.11 0.24
C PHE A 79 -2.56 8.59 0.02
N ARG A 80 -3.10 9.43 0.90
CA ARG A 80 -4.53 9.79 0.91
C ARG A 80 -4.98 10.68 -0.26
N MET A 81 -4.26 11.78 -0.53
CA MET A 81 -4.74 12.83 -1.43
C MET A 81 -4.69 12.39 -2.89
N ASP A 82 -3.61 11.70 -3.28
CA ASP A 82 -3.43 11.23 -4.65
C ASP A 82 -4.55 10.26 -5.03
N LYS A 83 -4.89 9.30 -4.15
CA LYS A 83 -5.99 8.37 -4.39
C LYS A 83 -7.34 9.07 -4.61
N LEU A 84 -7.71 10.00 -3.72
CA LEU A 84 -9.00 10.69 -3.82
C LEU A 84 -9.06 11.62 -5.02
N LYS A 85 -7.98 12.35 -5.31
CA LYS A 85 -7.90 13.22 -6.48
C LYS A 85 -8.06 12.40 -7.77
N ILE A 86 -7.31 11.32 -7.90
CA ILE A 86 -7.38 10.43 -9.06
C ILE A 86 -8.77 9.81 -9.20
N LEU A 87 -9.38 9.33 -8.11
CA LEU A 87 -10.74 8.77 -8.16
C LEU A 87 -11.77 9.82 -8.60
N ARG A 88 -11.68 11.09 -8.14
CA ARG A 88 -12.57 12.18 -8.59
C ARG A 88 -12.39 12.50 -10.07
N GLU A 89 -11.14 12.47 -10.56
CA GLU A 89 -10.83 12.75 -11.96
C GLU A 89 -11.31 11.62 -12.88
N LEU A 90 -11.16 10.36 -12.47
CA LEU A 90 -11.55 9.19 -13.26
C LEU A 90 -13.05 8.86 -13.18
N TYR A 91 -13.69 9.14 -12.05
CA TYR A 91 -15.07 8.77 -11.75
C TYR A 91 -15.81 9.94 -11.05
N PRO A 92 -16.16 11.01 -11.79
CA PRO A 92 -16.68 12.26 -11.21
C PRO A 92 -18.05 12.10 -10.53
N ASP A 93 -18.85 11.12 -10.95
CA ASP A 93 -20.18 10.86 -10.37
C ASP A 93 -20.12 10.07 -9.06
N LEU A 94 -18.92 9.61 -8.67
CA LEU A 94 -18.72 8.79 -7.50
C LEU A 94 -18.77 9.62 -6.22
N GLN A 95 -19.63 9.21 -5.28
CA GLN A 95 -19.68 9.80 -3.94
C GLN A 95 -18.45 9.35 -3.13
N LEU A 96 -17.46 10.24 -3.03
CA LEU A 96 -16.22 10.01 -2.29
C LEU A 96 -16.22 10.75 -0.95
N PRO A 97 -15.54 10.23 0.09
CA PRO A 97 -15.42 10.91 1.37
C PRO A 97 -14.71 12.26 1.24
N GLU A 98 -15.26 13.29 1.89
CA GLU A 98 -14.67 14.63 1.95
C GLU A 98 -13.91 14.88 3.24
N LYS A 99 -14.23 14.15 4.31
CA LYS A 99 -13.67 14.37 5.65
C LYS A 99 -12.58 13.33 5.99
N CYS A 100 -11.53 13.79 6.65
CA CYS A 100 -10.53 12.90 7.24
C CYS A 100 -11.12 12.18 8.46
N ALA A 101 -10.68 10.94 8.73
CA ALA A 101 -11.14 10.14 9.87
C ALA A 101 -10.67 10.70 11.23
N ASP A 102 -9.63 11.52 11.24
CA ASP A 102 -9.15 12.25 12.42
C ASP A 102 -8.82 13.70 12.07
N ASP A 103 -8.76 14.55 13.09
CA ASP A 103 -8.41 15.97 12.98
C ASP A 103 -6.91 16.23 13.18
N LYS A 104 -6.07 15.18 13.10
CA LYS A 104 -4.62 15.32 13.28
C LYS A 104 -3.99 15.96 12.05
N PRO A 105 -2.79 16.59 12.20
CA PRO A 105 -2.00 16.99 11.06
C PRO A 105 -1.84 15.84 10.06
N TYR A 106 -1.89 16.17 8.78
CA TYR A 106 -1.80 15.15 7.74
C TYR A 106 -0.44 14.48 7.74
N VAL A 107 -0.44 13.15 7.64
CA VAL A 107 0.80 12.38 7.56
C VAL A 107 1.56 12.81 6.29
N PRO A 108 2.83 13.22 6.39
CA PRO A 108 3.58 13.72 5.26
C PRO A 108 3.81 12.64 4.20
N ILE A 109 3.93 13.09 2.96
CA ILE A 109 4.34 12.26 1.82
C ILE A 109 5.86 12.20 1.81
N TYR A 110 6.40 11.02 1.50
CA TYR A 110 7.83 10.79 1.31
C TYR A 110 8.05 10.08 -0.03
N GLN A 111 9.27 10.21 -0.55
CA GLN A 111 9.68 9.52 -1.77
C GLN A 111 10.41 8.22 -1.44
N VAL A 112 10.26 7.23 -2.30
CA VAL A 112 10.97 5.94 -2.21
C VAL A 112 11.85 5.80 -3.46
N SER A 113 13.11 5.40 -3.26
CA SER A 113 14.04 5.19 -4.38
C SER A 113 13.53 4.09 -5.31
N LYS A 114 13.65 4.36 -6.61
CA LYS A 114 13.31 3.43 -7.70
C LYS A 114 14.57 2.96 -8.46
N GLU A 115 15.75 3.29 -7.97
CA GLU A 115 17.01 3.08 -8.70
C GLU A 115 17.31 1.60 -8.91
N LYS A 116 17.24 0.79 -7.84
CA LYS A 116 17.52 -0.65 -7.92
C LYS A 116 16.56 -1.41 -8.85
N THR A 117 15.29 -1.03 -8.89
CA THR A 117 14.32 -1.67 -9.78
C THR A 117 14.52 -1.21 -11.22
N ARG A 118 14.78 0.09 -11.44
CA ARG A 118 15.11 0.62 -12.77
C ARG A 118 16.41 0.05 -13.34
N SER A 119 17.42 -0.20 -12.51
CA SER A 119 18.66 -0.86 -12.96
C SER A 119 18.45 -2.31 -13.41
N LEU A 120 17.31 -2.92 -13.04
CA LEU A 120 16.88 -4.25 -13.51
C LEU A 120 15.93 -4.15 -14.72
N GLY A 121 15.73 -2.97 -15.30
CA GLY A 121 14.84 -2.76 -16.45
C GLY A 121 13.35 -2.70 -16.09
N ILE A 122 13.00 -2.57 -14.80
CA ILE A 122 11.60 -2.51 -14.37
C ILE A 122 11.04 -1.10 -14.57
N GLU A 123 9.98 -1.00 -15.37
CA GLU A 123 9.17 0.20 -15.51
C GLU A 123 7.97 0.17 -14.56
N PHE A 124 7.64 1.31 -13.97
CA PHE A 124 6.52 1.42 -13.03
C PHE A 124 5.27 1.92 -13.75
N ILE A 125 4.18 1.17 -13.60
CA ILE A 125 2.86 1.60 -14.04
C ILE A 125 2.43 2.84 -13.22
N PRO A 126 1.94 3.92 -13.86
CA PRO A 126 1.43 5.10 -13.17
C PRO A 126 0.32 4.77 -12.16
N LEU A 127 0.18 5.59 -11.12
CA LEU A 127 -0.79 5.33 -10.05
C LEU A 127 -2.23 5.41 -10.57
N GLU A 128 -2.50 6.32 -11.52
CA GLU A 128 -3.80 6.54 -12.13
C GLU A 128 -4.29 5.30 -12.87
N ALA A 129 -3.40 4.68 -13.65
CA ALA A 129 -3.67 3.44 -14.37
C ALA A 129 -3.98 2.30 -13.40
N ASN A 130 -3.15 2.11 -12.37
CA ASN A 130 -3.39 1.07 -11.36
C ASN A 130 -4.71 1.26 -10.59
N ILE A 131 -5.07 2.51 -10.25
CA ILE A 131 -6.35 2.81 -9.58
C ILE A 131 -7.52 2.47 -10.50
N LYS A 132 -7.46 2.89 -11.77
CA LYS A 132 -8.49 2.58 -12.77
C LYS A 132 -8.71 1.07 -12.91
N GLU A 133 -7.63 0.32 -13.13
CA GLU A 133 -7.69 -1.14 -13.28
C GLU A 133 -8.22 -1.84 -12.03
N THR A 134 -7.90 -1.31 -10.84
CA THR A 134 -8.47 -1.82 -9.58
C THR A 134 -9.98 -1.62 -9.53
N VAL A 135 -10.48 -0.42 -9.86
CA VAL A 135 -11.91 -0.10 -9.84
C VAL A 135 -12.68 -0.93 -10.86
N GLU A 136 -12.17 -1.05 -12.09
CA GLU A 136 -12.81 -1.90 -13.11
C GLU A 136 -12.84 -3.37 -12.66
N SER A 137 -11.75 -3.89 -12.10
CA SER A 137 -11.75 -5.28 -11.60
C SER A 137 -12.70 -5.49 -10.40
N LEU A 138 -12.89 -4.47 -9.56
CA LEU A 138 -13.90 -4.50 -8.49
C LEU A 138 -15.33 -4.56 -9.05
N LYS A 139 -15.61 -3.85 -10.15
CA LYS A 139 -16.90 -3.88 -10.86
C LYS A 139 -17.12 -5.24 -11.52
N GLU A 140 -16.15 -5.74 -12.27
CA GLU A 140 -16.19 -7.04 -12.95
C GLU A 140 -16.47 -8.21 -11.98
N LYS A 141 -15.96 -8.10 -10.74
CA LYS A 141 -16.15 -9.12 -9.69
C LYS A 141 -17.37 -8.87 -8.80
N GLY A 142 -18.18 -7.85 -9.10
CA GLY A 142 -19.43 -7.56 -8.39
C GLY A 142 -19.25 -7.01 -6.97
N PHE A 143 -18.08 -6.45 -6.62
CA PHE A 143 -17.89 -5.84 -5.30
C PHE A 143 -18.59 -4.48 -5.16
N VAL A 144 -18.82 -3.81 -6.30
CA VAL A 144 -19.45 -2.50 -6.41
C VAL A 144 -20.21 -2.39 -7.75
N SER A 145 -21.28 -1.60 -7.76
CA SER A 145 -22.06 -1.27 -8.96
C SER A 145 -22.43 0.22 -8.91
N PHE A 146 -21.98 0.99 -9.90
CA PHE A 146 -22.36 2.38 -10.17
C PHE A 146 -22.14 2.68 -11.64
#